data_AF-A0A396PW70-F1
#
_entry.id   AF-A0A396PW70-F1
#
_cell.length_a   1.000
_cell.length_b   1.000
_cell.length_c   1.000
_cell.angle_alpha   90.00
_cell.angle_beta   90.00
_cell.angle_gamma   90.00
#
_symmetry.space_group_name_H-M   'P 1'
#
loop_
_entity.id
_entity.type
_entity.pdbx_description
1 polymer ?
#
loop_
_entity_poly.entity_id
_entity_poly.type
_entity_poly.pdbx_seq_one_letter_code
_entity_poly.pdbx_strand_id
1 'polypeptide(L)'
;MKTIRQIADEIGVSKTAVNKQIANLGLRSGLRKNGNQFAIDEHQEALIKEAFSEKSQTEIENKTQTKTQTENHEVSDLVCVLQATIDTLQGQLEVKDRQIEKLTEALVAAQQTAAAAQALHAGTIQQQLLTGEAGADQQGQEPEQKRGWFSKLFGK
;
A
#
# COMPACT_ATOMS: atom_id res chain seq x y z
N MET A 1 29.59 31.59 47.37
CA MET A 1 29.84 32.51 46.24
C MET A 1 30.67 31.75 45.21
N LYS A 2 30.13 31.53 44.01
CA LYS A 2 30.83 30.85 42.91
C LYS A 2 31.08 31.81 41.76
N THR A 3 31.95 31.40 40.85
CA THR A 3 32.22 32.11 39.60
C THR A 3 31.47 31.44 38.46
N ILE A 4 31.27 32.17 37.37
CA ILE A 4 30.71 31.64 36.11
C ILE A 4 31.48 30.42 35.62
N ARG A 5 32.82 30.39 35.84
CA ARG A 5 33.65 29.24 35.48
C ARG A 5 33.28 28.00 36.28
N GLN A 6 33.16 28.12 37.60
CA GLN A 6 32.82 26.97 38.46
C GLN A 6 31.44 26.42 38.12
N ILE A 7 30.46 27.29 37.87
CA ILE A 7 29.11 26.86 37.47
C ILE A 7 29.15 26.16 36.11
N ALA A 8 29.91 26.70 35.14
CA ALA A 8 30.08 26.09 33.83
C ALA A 8 30.72 24.70 33.91
N ASP A 9 31.78 24.57 34.72
CA ASP A 9 32.48 23.30 34.94
C ASP A 9 31.57 22.28 35.64
N GLU A 10 30.71 22.70 36.59
CA GLU A 10 29.76 21.83 37.31
C GLU A 10 28.61 21.30 36.43
N ILE A 11 28.04 22.14 35.57
CA ILE A 11 26.93 21.74 34.69
C ILE A 11 27.40 21.22 33.32
N GLY A 12 28.72 21.18 33.09
CA GLY A 12 29.31 20.64 31.86
C GLY A 12 29.07 21.49 30.61
N VAL A 13 28.91 22.81 30.74
CA VAL A 13 28.69 23.72 29.61
C VAL A 13 29.80 24.77 29.49
N SER A 14 29.82 25.54 28.40
CA SER A 14 30.80 26.62 28.24
C SER A 14 30.48 27.83 29.12
N LYS A 15 31.51 28.56 29.57
CA LYS A 15 31.34 29.85 30.28
C LYS A 15 30.49 30.85 29.48
N THR A 16 30.60 30.80 28.16
CA THR A 16 29.80 31.66 27.26
C THR A 16 28.33 31.29 27.32
N ALA A 17 27.98 30.00 27.39
CA ALA A 17 26.61 29.55 27.57
C ALA A 17 26.05 30.05 28.92
N VAL A 18 26.80 29.92 30.01
CA VAL A 18 26.40 30.44 31.33
C VAL A 18 26.22 31.96 31.30
N ASN A 19 27.15 32.70 30.69
CA ASN A 19 27.03 34.16 30.51
C ASN A 19 25.80 34.58 29.70
N LYS A 20 25.45 33.79 28.68
CA LYS A 20 24.24 34.02 27.88
C LYS A 20 22.99 33.75 28.72
N GLN A 21 22.98 32.67 29.49
CA GLN A 21 21.84 32.32 30.33
C GLN A 21 21.60 33.34 31.45
N ILE A 22 22.66 33.83 32.09
CA ILE A 22 22.60 34.95 33.04
C ILE A 22 21.96 36.20 32.41
N ALA A 23 22.26 36.48 31.13
CA ALA A 23 21.65 37.58 30.40
C ALA A 23 20.15 37.34 30.15
N ASN A 24 19.79 36.13 29.70
CA ASN A 24 18.41 35.73 29.44
C ASN A 24 17.54 35.80 30.69
N LEU A 25 18.10 35.43 31.85
CA LEU A 25 17.44 35.51 33.15
C LEU A 25 17.41 36.93 33.75
N GLY A 26 18.01 37.93 33.08
CA GLY A 26 18.05 39.31 33.57
C GLY A 26 18.95 39.52 34.79
N LEU A 27 19.79 38.54 35.17
CA LEU A 27 20.56 38.57 36.42
C LEU A 27 21.79 39.48 36.36
N ARG A 28 22.16 40.00 35.18
CA ARG A 28 23.42 40.76 34.97
C ARG A 28 23.59 41.95 35.91
N SER A 29 22.53 42.69 36.20
CA SER A 29 22.57 43.87 37.07
C SER A 29 22.66 43.52 38.56
N GLY A 30 22.21 42.33 38.96
CA GLY A 30 22.23 41.86 40.34
C GLY A 30 23.52 41.13 40.73
N LEU A 31 24.43 40.88 39.77
CA LEU A 31 25.69 40.19 40.05
C LEU A 31 26.71 41.13 40.68
N ARG A 32 27.24 40.75 41.83
CA ARG A 32 28.35 41.47 42.48
C ARG A 32 29.65 41.19 41.74
N LYS A 33 30.44 42.23 41.46
CA LYS A 33 31.80 42.05 40.96
C LYS A 33 32.77 41.74 42.10
N ASN A 34 33.62 40.75 41.89
CA ASN A 34 34.77 40.42 42.71
C ASN A 34 36.02 40.48 41.82
N GLY A 35 36.68 41.65 41.80
CA GLY A 35 37.73 41.95 40.83
C GLY A 35 37.22 41.88 39.38
N ASN A 36 37.89 41.07 38.56
CA ASN A 36 37.56 40.88 37.14
C ASN A 36 36.48 39.80 36.90
N GLN A 37 35.86 39.27 37.95
CA GLN A 37 34.88 38.19 37.85
C GLN A 37 33.55 38.59 38.51
N PHE A 38 32.47 37.97 38.05
CA PHE A 38 31.19 38.04 38.75
C PHE A 38 31.13 36.97 39.83
N ALA A 39 30.72 37.37 41.03
CA ALA A 39 30.39 36.49 42.13
C ALA A 39 28.89 36.17 42.05
N ILE A 40 28.60 34.87 41.97
CA ILE A 40 27.25 34.31 41.90
C ILE A 40 26.93 33.78 43.29
N ASP A 41 25.82 34.24 43.86
CA ASP A 41 25.28 33.70 45.10
C ASP A 41 24.51 32.40 44.86
N GLU A 42 24.08 31.76 45.94
CA GLU A 42 23.45 30.44 45.88
C GLU A 42 22.08 30.47 45.18
N HIS A 43 21.34 31.57 45.31
CA HIS A 43 20.04 31.73 44.64
C HIS A 43 20.22 31.92 43.13
N GLN A 44 21.15 32.79 42.73
CA GLN A 44 21.47 32.99 41.31
C GLN A 44 22.02 31.71 40.68
N GLU A 45 22.85 30.96 41.42
CA GLU A 45 23.33 29.64 40.98
C GLU A 45 22.17 28.68 40.74
N ALA A 46 21.21 28.60 41.67
CA ALA A 46 20.03 27.75 41.53
C ALA A 46 19.23 28.09 40.26
N LEU A 47 18.90 29.38 40.05
CA LEU A 47 18.18 29.83 38.86
C LEU A 47 18.91 29.51 37.55
N ILE A 48 20.23 29.69 37.53
CA ILE A 48 21.04 29.39 36.35
C ILE A 48 20.98 27.89 36.05
N LYS A 49 21.18 27.05 37.08
CA LYS A 49 21.15 25.57 36.94
C LYS A 49 19.79 25.07 36.49
N GLU A 50 18.73 25.54 37.13
CA GLU A 50 17.34 25.23 36.78
C GLU A 50 17.05 25.56 35.32
N ALA A 51 17.43 26.75 34.86
CA ALA A 51 17.15 27.15 33.48
C ALA A 51 17.95 26.34 32.43
N PHE A 52 19.08 25.73 32.81
CA PHE A 52 19.77 24.74 31.95
C PHE A 52 19.06 23.38 31.97
N SER A 53 18.58 22.94 33.13
CA SER A 53 17.81 21.69 33.28
C SER A 53 16.48 21.74 32.52
N GLU A 54 15.69 22.79 32.70
CA GLU A 54 14.40 22.99 32.02
C GLU A 54 14.55 23.01 30.50
N LYS A 55 15.59 23.68 30.00
CA LYS A 55 15.86 23.75 28.55
C LYS A 55 16.23 22.38 27.97
N SER A 56 17.03 21.60 28.69
CA SER A 56 17.35 20.24 28.28
C SER A 56 16.10 19.35 28.27
N GLN A 57 15.26 19.46 29.29
CA GLN A 57 14.04 18.66 29.42
C GLN A 57 13.02 18.99 28.32
N THR A 58 12.74 20.28 28.09
CA THR A 58 11.85 20.73 27.01
C THR A 58 12.37 20.35 25.62
N GLU A 59 13.68 20.37 25.38
CA GLU A 59 14.24 19.93 24.09
C GLU A 59 14.09 18.41 23.88
N ILE A 60 14.28 17.60 24.93
CA ILE A 60 14.10 16.15 24.90
C ILE A 60 12.62 15.79 24.71
N GLU A 61 11.72 16.45 25.43
CA GLU A 61 10.27 16.23 25.32
C GLU A 61 9.77 16.58 23.92
N ASN A 62 10.17 17.74 23.36
CA ASN A 62 9.82 18.12 21.99
C ASN A 62 10.35 17.13 20.94
N LYS A 63 11.60 16.66 21.07
CA LYS A 63 12.17 15.67 20.14
C LYS A 63 11.45 14.34 20.22
N THR A 64 11.17 13.86 21.44
CA THR A 64 10.45 12.61 21.65
C THR A 64 9.03 12.70 21.08
N GLN A 65 8.30 13.76 21.41
CA GLN A 65 6.94 13.97 20.94
C GLN A 65 6.87 14.10 19.42
N THR A 66 7.77 14.88 18.81
CA THR A 66 7.81 15.03 17.34
C THR A 66 8.10 13.70 16.67
N LYS A 67 9.07 12.93 17.16
CA LYS A 67 9.43 11.62 16.60
C LYS A 67 8.28 10.61 16.69
N THR A 68 7.63 10.50 17.85
CA THR A 68 6.49 9.59 18.04
C THR A 68 5.29 10.00 17.19
N GLN A 69 5.05 11.30 16.99
CA GLN A 69 3.96 11.77 16.11
C GLN A 69 4.24 11.48 14.63
N THR A 70 5.47 11.71 14.15
CA THR A 70 5.85 11.42 12.76
C THR A 70 5.81 9.91 12.47
N GLU A 71 6.40 9.08 13.33
CA GLU A 71 6.42 7.62 13.14
C GLU A 71 5.00 7.04 13.15
N ASN A 72 4.12 7.49 14.06
CA ASN A 72 2.73 7.03 14.09
C ASN A 72 1.93 7.47 12.86
N HIS A 73 2.19 8.66 12.31
CA HIS A 73 1.56 9.12 11.08
C HIS A 73 1.99 8.28 9.88
N GLU A 74 3.29 8.02 9.73
CA GLU A 74 3.84 7.21 8.63
C GLU A 74 3.33 5.77 8.68
N VAL A 75 3.24 5.17 9.88
CA VAL A 75 2.65 3.84 10.06
C VAL A 75 1.16 3.85 9.73
N SER A 76 0.41 4.88 10.14
CA SER A 76 -1.01 5.03 9.81
C SER A 76 -1.23 5.13 8.29
N ASP A 77 -0.40 5.90 7.59
CA ASP A 77 -0.47 6.04 6.14
C ASP A 77 -0.20 4.70 5.42
N LEU A 78 0.80 3.95 5.90
CA LEU A 78 1.10 2.63 5.34
C LEU A 78 -0.06 1.65 5.56
N VAL A 79 -0.67 1.63 6.76
CA VAL A 79 -1.84 0.80 7.04
C VAL A 79 -3.01 1.17 6.13
N CYS A 80 -3.23 2.46 5.86
CA CYS A 80 -4.27 2.93 4.94
C CYS A 80 -4.04 2.43 3.50
N VAL A 81 -2.81 2.55 2.98
CA VAL A 81 -2.45 2.04 1.64
C VAL A 81 -2.60 0.52 1.56
N LEU A 82 -2.18 -0.21 2.61
CA LEU A 82 -2.33 -1.66 2.66
C LEU A 82 -3.80 -2.07 2.68
N GLN A 83 -4.65 -1.39 3.45
CA GLN A 83 -6.09 -1.67 3.47
C GLN A 83 -6.73 -1.42 2.10
N ALA A 84 -6.44 -0.28 1.47
CA ALA A 84 -6.94 0.02 0.12
C ALA A 84 -6.46 -1.00 -0.92
N THR A 85 -5.23 -1.51 -0.77
CA THR A 85 -4.68 -2.57 -1.62
C THR A 85 -5.39 -3.90 -1.39
N ILE A 86 -5.68 -4.26 -0.13
CA ILE A 86 -6.44 -5.45 0.23
C ILE A 86 -7.84 -5.38 -0.37
N ASP A 87 -8.55 -4.26 -0.20
CA ASP A 87 -9.90 -4.07 -0.73
C ASP A 87 -9.91 -4.19 -2.27
N THR A 88 -8.90 -3.62 -2.93
CA THR A 88 -8.72 -3.74 -4.39
C THR A 88 -8.49 -5.19 -4.81
N LEU A 89 -7.61 -5.92 -4.13
CA LEU A 89 -7.32 -7.33 -4.43
C LEU A 89 -8.52 -8.24 -4.18
N GLN A 90 -9.28 -7.99 -3.11
CA GLN A 90 -10.52 -8.71 -2.81
C GLN A 90 -11.57 -8.46 -3.90
N GLY A 91 -11.79 -7.21 -4.29
CA GLY A 91 -12.69 -6.88 -5.40
C GLY A 91 -12.26 -7.54 -6.72
N GLN A 92 -10.95 -7.62 -7.00
CA GLN A 92 -10.44 -8.33 -8.18
C GLN A 92 -10.73 -9.84 -8.12
N LEU A 93 -10.61 -10.47 -6.95
CA LEU A 93 -10.94 -11.89 -6.77
C LEU A 93 -12.41 -12.15 -7.02
N GLU A 94 -13.31 -11.36 -6.42
CA GLU A 94 -14.76 -11.52 -6.62
C GLU A 94 -15.18 -11.37 -8.09
N VAL A 95 -14.52 -10.49 -8.85
CA VAL A 95 -14.77 -10.36 -10.29
C VAL A 95 -14.29 -11.61 -11.04
N LYS A 96 -13.12 -12.15 -10.68
CA LYS A 96 -12.58 -13.38 -11.30
C LYS A 96 -13.45 -14.58 -10.99
N ASP A 97 -13.90 -14.73 -9.75
CA ASP A 97 -14.76 -15.84 -9.34
C ASP A 97 -16.09 -15.83 -10.12
N ARG A 98 -16.70 -14.65 -10.27
CA ARG A 98 -17.89 -14.48 -11.13
C ARG A 98 -17.63 -14.76 -12.60
N GLN A 99 -16.44 -14.43 -13.11
CA GLN A 99 -16.05 -14.76 -14.48
C GLN A 99 -15.90 -16.27 -14.66
N ILE A 100 -15.30 -16.97 -13.68
CA ILE A 100 -15.17 -18.42 -13.68
C ILE A 100 -16.55 -19.07 -13.68
N GLU A 101 -17.45 -18.65 -12.79
CA GLU A 101 -18.81 -19.17 -12.71
C GLU A 101 -19.55 -19.08 -14.06
N LYS A 102 -19.54 -17.90 -14.70
CA LYS A 102 -20.16 -17.69 -16.01
C LYS A 102 -19.54 -18.55 -17.12
N LEU A 103 -18.22 -18.72 -17.11
CA LEU A 103 -17.53 -19.57 -18.08
C LEU A 103 -17.88 -21.04 -17.87
N THR A 104 -18.00 -21.47 -16.62
CA THR A 104 -18.44 -22.83 -16.28
C THR A 104 -19.87 -23.08 -16.74
N GLU A 105 -20.80 -22.15 -16.49
CA GLU A 105 -22.17 -22.24 -16.97
C GLU A 105 -22.26 -22.33 -18.51
N ALA A 106 -21.53 -21.45 -19.21
CA ALA A 106 -21.48 -21.45 -20.67
C ALA A 106 -20.89 -22.76 -21.23
N LEU A 107 -19.86 -23.29 -20.57
CA LEU A 107 -19.25 -24.57 -20.95
C LEU A 107 -20.23 -25.73 -20.79
N VAL A 108 -20.96 -25.79 -19.67
CA VAL A 108 -22.00 -26.82 -19.44
C VAL A 108 -23.10 -26.71 -20.50
N ALA A 109 -23.58 -25.50 -20.81
CA ALA A 109 -24.58 -25.29 -21.84
C ALA A 109 -24.09 -25.73 -23.24
N ALA A 110 -22.84 -25.42 -23.58
CA ALA A 110 -22.23 -25.85 -24.83
C ALA A 110 -22.10 -27.38 -24.92
N GLN A 111 -21.71 -28.04 -23.84
CA GLN A 111 -21.61 -29.51 -23.76
C GLN A 111 -22.99 -30.17 -23.92
N GLN A 112 -24.02 -29.66 -23.25
CA GLN A 112 -25.39 -30.15 -23.39
C GLN A 112 -25.91 -29.97 -24.81
N THR A 113 -25.63 -28.82 -25.44
CA THR A 113 -26.01 -28.54 -26.83
C THR A 113 -25.32 -29.50 -27.79
N ALA A 114 -24.01 -29.75 -27.61
CA ALA A 114 -23.27 -30.71 -28.42
C ALA A 114 -23.82 -32.14 -28.26
N ALA A 115 -24.13 -32.56 -27.04
CA ALA A 115 -24.73 -33.87 -26.77
C ALA A 115 -26.13 -34.00 -27.41
N ALA A 116 -26.97 -32.97 -27.29
CA ALA A 116 -28.29 -32.94 -27.92
C ALA A 116 -28.19 -33.01 -29.46
N ALA A 117 -27.27 -32.25 -30.06
CA ALA A 117 -27.05 -32.28 -31.50
C ALA A 117 -26.58 -33.67 -31.98
N GLN A 118 -25.70 -34.34 -31.21
CA GLN A 118 -25.26 -35.70 -31.51
C GLN A 118 -26.42 -36.71 -31.39
N ALA A 119 -27.25 -36.61 -30.35
CA ALA A 119 -28.42 -37.48 -30.18
C ALA A 119 -29.44 -37.30 -31.31
N LEU A 120 -29.72 -36.05 -31.71
CA LEU A 120 -30.58 -35.73 -32.85
C LEU A 120 -30.00 -36.27 -34.17
N HIS A 121 -28.70 -36.13 -34.37
CA HIS A 121 -28.03 -36.68 -35.55
C HIS A 121 -28.14 -38.21 -35.59
N ALA A 122 -27.86 -38.90 -34.49
CA ALA A 122 -28.02 -40.36 -34.39
C ALA A 122 -29.47 -40.81 -34.64
N GLY A 123 -30.45 -40.10 -34.08
CA GLY A 123 -31.87 -40.36 -34.34
C GLY A 123 -32.26 -40.16 -35.80
N THR A 124 -31.70 -39.14 -36.46
CA THR A 124 -31.91 -38.89 -37.89
C THR A 124 -31.34 -40.03 -38.74
N ILE A 125 -30.14 -40.53 -38.42
CA ILE A 125 -29.54 -41.67 -39.11
C ILE A 125 -30.40 -42.93 -38.92
N GLN A 126 -30.90 -43.20 -37.70
CA GLN A 126 -31.78 -44.33 -37.46
C GLN A 126 -33.09 -44.22 -38.25
N GLN A 127 -33.69 -43.02 -38.32
CA GLN A 127 -34.88 -42.80 -39.13
C GLN A 127 -34.60 -43.03 -40.62
N GLN A 128 -33.48 -42.52 -41.15
CA GLN A 128 -33.06 -42.73 -42.53
C GLN A 128 -32.79 -44.21 -42.85
N LEU A 129 -32.25 -44.98 -41.92
CA LEU A 129 -32.06 -46.43 -42.09
C LEU A 129 -33.39 -47.17 -42.14
N LEU A 130 -34.34 -46.83 -41.25
CA LEU A 130 -35.67 -47.44 -41.23
C LEU A 130 -36.52 -47.07 -42.48
N THR A 131 -36.45 -45.83 -42.95
CA THR A 131 -37.10 -45.44 -44.22
C THR A 131 -36.34 -45.91 -45.45
N GLY A 132 -35.02 -46.10 -45.34
CA GLY A 132 -34.17 -46.68 -46.38
C GLY A 132 -34.40 -48.19 -46.57
N GLU A 133 -34.63 -48.95 -45.49
CA GLU A 133 -35.06 -50.36 -45.57
C GLU A 133 -36.49 -50.50 -46.10
N ALA A 134 -37.36 -49.50 -45.93
CA ALA A 134 -38.67 -49.45 -46.58
C ALA A 134 -38.63 -48.97 -48.04
N GLY A 135 -37.46 -48.53 -48.54
CA GLY A 135 -37.29 -47.90 -49.86
C GLY A 135 -36.14 -48.47 -50.69
N ALA A 136 -35.62 -49.65 -50.35
CA ALA A 136 -34.49 -50.30 -51.03
C ALA A 136 -34.82 -50.85 -52.44
N ASP A 137 -35.83 -50.30 -53.11
CA ASP A 137 -36.21 -50.64 -54.48
C ASP A 137 -36.07 -49.47 -55.48
N GLN A 138 -35.55 -48.29 -55.10
CA GLN A 138 -35.33 -47.22 -56.09
C GLN A 138 -33.97 -46.52 -55.96
N GLN A 139 -33.03 -47.10 -56.71
CA GLN A 139 -32.09 -46.44 -57.63
C GLN A 139 -31.11 -45.40 -57.06
N GLY A 140 -29.83 -45.76 -57.18
CA GLY A 140 -28.70 -44.92 -56.87
C GLY A 140 -28.54 -43.70 -57.78
N GLN A 141 -27.99 -42.65 -57.19
CA GLN A 141 -27.26 -41.58 -57.86
C GLN A 141 -26.03 -41.25 -57.02
N GLU A 142 -24.84 -41.38 -57.62
CA GLU A 142 -23.57 -40.89 -57.08
C GLU A 142 -23.65 -39.38 -56.81
N PRO A 143 -23.03 -38.85 -55.74
CA PRO A 143 -22.94 -37.41 -55.56
C PRO A 143 -21.86 -36.83 -56.48
N GLU A 144 -22.28 -36.08 -57.50
CA GLU A 144 -21.38 -35.29 -58.34
C GLU A 144 -20.47 -34.39 -57.47
N GLN A 145 -19.16 -34.51 -57.70
CA GLN A 145 -18.12 -33.67 -57.13
C GLN A 145 -18.40 -32.20 -57.47
N LYS A 146 -18.83 -31.43 -56.46
CA LYS A 146 -18.96 -29.97 -56.55
C LYS A 146 -17.59 -29.35 -56.83
N ARG A 147 -17.31 -29.07 -58.10
CA ARG A 147 -16.20 -28.21 -58.54
C ARG A 147 -16.37 -26.83 -57.90
N GLY A 148 -15.59 -26.60 -56.85
CA GLY A 148 -15.66 -25.41 -56.02
C GLY A 148 -15.28 -24.13 -56.78
N TRP A 149 -15.86 -23.03 -56.31
CA TRP A 149 -15.61 -21.61 -56.61
C TRP A 149 -14.15 -21.26 -57.02
N PHE A 150 -13.16 -21.98 -56.50
CA PHE A 150 -11.73 -21.74 -56.71
C PHE A 150 -11.24 -21.72 -58.16
N SER A 151 -11.91 -22.36 -59.12
CA SER A 151 -11.50 -22.28 -60.54
C SER A 151 -11.68 -20.89 -61.16
N LYS A 152 -12.44 -20.00 -60.51
CA LYS A 152 -12.71 -18.63 -60.99
C LYS A 152 -11.70 -17.59 -60.51
N LEU A 153 -10.84 -17.92 -59.53
CA LEU A 153 -9.93 -16.96 -58.88
C LEU A 153 -8.48 -17.02 -59.35
N PHE A 154 -8.05 -18.08 -60.04
CA PHE A 154 -6.66 -18.27 -60.45
C PHE A 154 -6.47 -18.58 -61.94
N GLY A 155 -7.43 -18.17 -62.78
CA GLY A 155 -7.35 -18.30 -64.23
C GLY A 155 -6.76 -17.06 -64.91
N LYS A 156 -5.45 -16.81 -64.73
CA LYS A 156 -4.59 -16.22 -65.78
C LYS A 156 -3.11 -16.35 -65.44
#